data_AF-A0A7Y2L4B3-F1
#
_entry.id   AF-A0A7Y2L4B3-F1
#
_cell.length_a   1.000
_cell.length_b   1.000
_cell.length_c   1.000
_cell.angle_alpha   90.00
_cell.angle_beta   90.00
_cell.angle_gamma   90.00
#
_symmetry.space_group_name_H-M   'P 1'
#
loop_
_entity.id
_entity.type
_entity.pdbx_description
1 polymer ?
#
loop_
_entity_poly.entity_id
_entity_poly.type
_entity_poly.pdbx_seq_one_letter_code
_entity_poly.pdbx_strand_id
1 'polypeptide(L)'
;MLLGTDAQGSITTEANDGINTPVYGAYGQSQPGASRLGYAGTLREQDSGWYFLGDYRIYNPVLMRFHSRDSLSPFGEGGLNGYAYCAGDPVNRIDPSGHSWLDWLLPAAGIALAVIGTVASLGALAAPTA
;
A
#
# COMPACT_ATOMS: atom_id res chain seq x y z
N MET A 1 -0.92 -22.34 -8.03
CA MET A 1 -0.81 -21.60 -6.76
C MET A 1 -1.94 -20.58 -6.64
N LEU A 2 -2.68 -20.64 -5.53
CA LEU A 2 -3.69 -19.67 -5.09
C LEU A 2 -3.13 -18.86 -3.91
N LEU A 3 -3.38 -17.54 -3.89
CA LEU A 3 -2.87 -16.64 -2.85
C LEU A 3 -4.03 -16.03 -2.06
N GLY A 4 -3.91 -16.05 -0.73
CA GLY A 4 -4.73 -15.28 0.20
C GLY A 4 -3.98 -14.03 0.65
N THR A 5 -4.70 -12.91 0.78
CA THR A 5 -4.11 -11.60 1.12
C THR A 5 -4.85 -10.92 2.26
N ASP A 6 -4.15 -10.01 2.94
CA ASP A 6 -4.79 -9.06 3.87
C ASP A 6 -5.32 -7.81 3.13
N ALA A 7 -5.85 -6.84 3.90
CA ALA A 7 -6.40 -5.60 3.34
C ALA A 7 -5.35 -4.69 2.66
N GLN A 8 -4.08 -4.80 3.02
CA GLN A 8 -2.97 -4.09 2.37
C GLN A 8 -2.41 -4.89 1.17
N GLY A 9 -2.89 -6.11 0.93
CA GLY A 9 -2.46 -7.00 -0.14
C GLY A 9 -1.32 -7.93 0.24
N SER A 10 -0.84 -7.94 1.48
CA SER A 10 0.26 -8.82 1.89
C SER A 10 -0.17 -10.29 1.83
N ILE A 11 0.69 -11.17 1.29
CA ILE A 11 0.35 -12.59 1.11
C ILE A 11 0.34 -13.34 2.44
N THR A 12 -0.83 -13.68 2.97
CA THR A 12 -1.01 -14.41 4.24
C THR A 12 -1.18 -15.91 4.05
N THR A 13 -1.52 -16.35 2.84
CA THR A 13 -1.70 -17.77 2.51
C THR A 13 -1.20 -18.05 1.11
N GLU A 14 -0.43 -19.12 0.94
CA GLU A 14 -0.03 -19.65 -0.35
C GLU A 14 -0.49 -21.11 -0.43
N ALA A 15 -1.43 -21.40 -1.32
CA ALA A 15 -1.92 -22.76 -1.55
C ALA A 15 -1.41 -23.27 -2.90
N ASN A 16 -0.61 -24.34 -2.87
CA ASN A 16 -0.21 -25.09 -4.04
C ASN A 16 -0.40 -26.60 -3.75
N ASP A 17 0.66 -27.41 -3.79
CA ASP A 17 0.60 -28.82 -3.34
C ASP A 17 0.49 -28.95 -1.80
N GLY A 18 0.63 -27.83 -1.08
CA GLY A 18 0.40 -27.68 0.35
C GLY A 18 -0.01 -26.24 0.68
N ILE A 19 -0.13 -25.92 1.97
CA ILE A 19 -0.49 -24.57 2.45
C ILE A 19 0.68 -23.99 3.23
N ASN A 20 1.21 -22.85 2.75
CA ASN A 20 2.14 -22.01 3.50
C ASN A 20 1.42 -20.79 4.04
N THR A 21 1.85 -20.31 5.21
CA THR A 21 1.28 -19.12 5.87
C THR A 21 2.40 -18.13 6.21
N PRO A 22 2.79 -17.28 5.25
CA PRO A 22 3.81 -16.26 5.51
C PRO A 22 3.35 -15.27 6.57
N VAL A 23 4.29 -14.82 7.41
CA VAL A 23 4.06 -13.82 8.45
C VAL A 23 5.01 -12.64 8.22
N TYR A 24 4.50 -11.42 8.36
CA TYR A 24 5.27 -10.19 8.16
C TYR A 24 5.39 -9.42 9.47
N GLY A 25 6.55 -8.82 9.69
CA GLY A 25 6.71 -7.72 10.64
C GLY A 25 6.01 -6.44 10.14
N ALA A 26 5.92 -5.44 11.01
CA ALA A 26 5.27 -4.15 10.70
C ALA A 26 5.83 -3.48 9.43
N TYR A 27 7.12 -3.66 9.15
CA TYR A 27 7.81 -3.08 7.98
C TYR A 27 8.00 -4.09 6.84
N GLY A 28 7.31 -5.24 6.88
CA GLY A 28 7.33 -6.24 5.81
C GLY A 28 8.45 -7.27 5.90
N GLN A 29 9.19 -7.37 7.01
CA GLN A 29 10.19 -8.43 7.16
C GLN A 29 9.49 -9.79 7.22
N SER A 30 9.90 -10.73 6.37
CA SER A 30 9.40 -12.11 6.39
C SER A 30 10.44 -13.10 5.90
N GLN A 31 10.25 -14.37 6.28
CA GLN A 31 10.95 -15.47 5.63
C GLN A 31 10.48 -15.62 4.17
N PRO A 32 11.33 -16.09 3.25
CA PRO A 32 10.94 -16.35 1.88
C PRO A 32 9.76 -17.35 1.82
N GLY A 33 8.69 -16.98 1.13
CA GLY A 33 7.60 -17.87 0.76
C GLY A 33 7.86 -18.57 -0.58
N ALA A 34 6.89 -19.37 -1.03
CA ALA A 34 6.91 -19.95 -2.36
C ALA A 34 6.53 -18.91 -3.44
N SER A 35 5.74 -17.90 -3.07
CA SER A 35 5.37 -16.81 -3.96
C SER A 35 6.48 -15.78 -4.11
N ARG A 36 6.59 -15.20 -5.31
CA ARG A 36 7.38 -13.98 -5.52
C ARG A 36 6.66 -12.73 -5.06
N LEU A 37 5.34 -12.77 -4.86
CA LEU A 37 4.60 -11.67 -4.24
C LEU A 37 4.65 -11.83 -2.73
N GLY A 38 4.80 -10.74 -1.99
CA GLY A 38 4.89 -10.77 -0.54
C GLY A 38 4.15 -9.61 0.11
N TYR A 39 4.89 -8.78 0.85
CA TYR A 39 4.36 -7.65 1.60
C TYR A 39 3.70 -6.62 0.67
N ALA A 40 2.53 -6.11 1.08
CA ALA A 40 1.74 -5.14 0.34
C ALA A 40 1.45 -5.54 -1.12
N GLY A 41 1.39 -6.85 -1.41
CA GLY A 41 1.16 -7.39 -2.75
C GLY A 41 2.32 -7.16 -3.73
N THR A 42 3.49 -6.73 -3.25
CA THR A 42 4.63 -6.35 -4.09
C THR A 42 5.57 -7.50 -4.37
N LEU A 43 6.34 -7.36 -5.45
CA LEU A 43 7.35 -8.34 -5.85
C LEU A 43 8.52 -8.33 -4.85
N ARG A 44 8.75 -9.47 -4.21
CA ARG A 44 9.90 -9.74 -3.35
C ARG A 44 11.04 -10.32 -4.18
N GLU A 45 12.20 -9.73 -4.05
CA GLU A 45 13.45 -10.28 -4.56
C GLU A 45 13.90 -11.46 -3.67
N GLN A 46 14.36 -12.55 -4.29
CA GLN A 46 14.50 -13.85 -3.60
C GLN A 46 15.68 -13.88 -2.63
N ASP A 47 16.79 -13.24 -2.97
CA ASP A 47 18.07 -13.38 -2.27
C ASP A 47 18.23 -12.35 -1.15
N SER A 48 17.88 -11.10 -1.44
CA SER A 48 17.94 -9.94 -0.54
C SER A 48 16.68 -9.77 0.31
N GLY A 49 15.54 -10.28 -0.14
CA GLY A 49 14.24 -10.06 0.49
C GLY A 49 13.71 -8.63 0.36
N TRP A 50 14.27 -7.83 -0.55
CA TRP A 50 13.80 -6.48 -0.84
C TRP A 50 12.52 -6.49 -1.66
N TYR A 51 11.76 -5.41 -1.59
CA TYR A 51 10.51 -5.26 -2.32
C TYR A 51 10.65 -4.20 -3.42
N PHE A 52 10.14 -4.52 -4.61
CA PHE A 52 9.95 -3.55 -5.69
C PHE A 52 8.67 -2.78 -5.40
N LEU A 53 8.80 -1.73 -4.59
CA LEU A 53 7.69 -0.98 -4.01
C LEU A 53 7.73 0.45 -4.55
N GLY A 54 6.62 0.88 -5.14
CA GLY A 54 6.58 2.06 -6.00
C GLY A 54 7.11 1.79 -7.41
N ASP A 55 6.93 2.75 -8.31
CA ASP A 55 7.18 2.54 -9.74
C ASP A 55 8.65 2.27 -10.08
N TYR A 56 9.59 2.84 -9.31
CA TYR A 56 11.02 2.79 -9.63
C TYR A 56 11.94 2.60 -8.41
N ARG A 57 11.40 2.36 -7.21
CA ARG A 57 12.19 2.31 -5.98
C ARG A 57 12.23 0.91 -5.38
N ILE A 58 13.38 0.59 -4.79
CA ILE A 58 13.57 -0.65 -4.05
C ILE A 58 13.45 -0.33 -2.56
N TYR A 59 12.53 -1.01 -1.90
CA TYR A 59 12.29 -0.90 -0.47
C TYR A 59 13.01 -2.04 0.28
N ASN A 60 13.73 -1.67 1.33
CA ASN A 60 14.42 -2.61 2.20
C ASN A 60 13.63 -2.73 3.52
N PRO A 61 12.97 -3.88 3.78
CA PRO A 61 12.18 -4.05 4.98
C PRO A 61 13.04 -4.12 6.25
N VAL A 62 14.32 -4.52 6.15
CA VAL A 62 15.24 -4.58 7.30
C VAL A 62 15.68 -3.18 7.71
N LEU A 63 15.98 -2.31 6.74
CA LEU A 63 16.37 -0.92 6.98
C LEU A 63 15.18 0.05 7.11
N MET A 64 13.96 -0.45 6.88
CA MET A 64 12.70 0.29 6.98
C MET A 64 12.65 1.52 6.07
N ARG A 65 13.28 1.44 4.88
CA ARG A 65 13.45 2.58 3.98
C ARG A 65 13.69 2.17 2.52
N PHE A 66 13.54 3.14 1.63
CA PHE A 66 13.95 3.00 0.22
C PHE A 66 15.47 3.12 0.06
N HIS A 67 16.01 2.47 -0.98
CA HIS A 67 17.41 2.58 -1.37
C HIS A 67 17.72 3.85 -2.18
N SER A 68 16.75 4.34 -2.95
CA SER A 68 16.84 5.59 -3.70
C SER A 68 16.10 6.72 -2.98
N ARG A 69 16.59 7.94 -3.14
CA ARG A 69 15.92 9.16 -2.66
C ARG A 69 14.72 9.46 -3.56
N ASP A 70 13.63 9.89 -2.96
CA ASP A 70 12.44 10.41 -3.64
C ASP A 70 12.77 11.67 -4.45
N SER A 71 12.36 11.70 -5.71
CA SER A 71 12.51 12.86 -6.61
C SER A 71 11.64 14.06 -6.22
N LEU A 72 10.54 13.84 -5.50
CA LEU A 72 9.63 14.84 -4.97
C LEU A 72 10.08 15.38 -3.60
N SER A 73 11.09 14.80 -2.97
CA SER A 73 11.64 15.35 -1.71
C SER A 73 12.61 16.53 -1.94
N PRO A 74 12.65 17.54 -1.04
CA PRO A 74 11.98 17.56 0.26
C PRO A 74 10.67 18.37 0.31
N PHE A 75 10.32 19.09 -0.76
CA PHE A 75 9.25 20.08 -0.77
C PHE A 75 7.99 19.65 -1.54
N GLY A 76 8.01 18.49 -2.19
CA GLY A 76 6.85 17.83 -2.78
C GLY A 76 6.33 16.69 -1.88
N GLU A 77 5.60 15.75 -2.49
CA GLU A 77 4.86 14.69 -1.79
C GLU A 77 5.74 13.73 -0.99
N GLY A 78 7.00 13.51 -1.43
CA GLY A 78 7.98 12.68 -0.71
C GLY A 78 8.41 13.23 0.65
N GLY A 79 8.07 14.48 0.97
CA GLY A 79 8.36 15.12 2.26
C GLY A 79 9.85 15.24 2.59
N LEU A 80 10.18 15.67 3.80
CA LEU A 80 11.56 16.00 4.20
C LEU A 80 12.51 14.79 4.13
N ASN A 81 12.03 13.61 4.52
CA ASN A 81 12.82 12.37 4.48
C ASN A 81 12.49 11.56 3.23
N GLY A 82 13.20 11.83 2.14
CA GLY A 82 13.00 11.13 0.86
C GLY A 82 13.39 9.66 0.81
N TYR A 83 13.71 9.03 1.93
CA TYR A 83 13.91 7.58 2.03
C TYR A 83 12.81 6.90 2.86
N ALA A 84 11.96 7.66 3.54
CA ALA A 84 10.95 7.11 4.42
C ALA A 84 9.88 6.35 3.63
N TYR A 85 9.45 5.21 4.17
CA TYR A 85 8.27 4.50 3.71
C TYR A 85 7.08 4.83 4.63
N CYS A 86 5.91 5.09 4.05
CA CYS A 86 4.66 5.36 4.79
C CYS A 86 4.75 6.47 5.85
N ALA A 87 5.68 7.42 5.68
CA ALA A 87 6.04 8.42 6.69
C ALA A 87 6.28 7.80 8.10
N GLY A 88 6.83 6.59 8.16
CA GLY A 88 7.15 5.87 9.38
C GLY A 88 6.04 4.99 9.97
N ASP A 89 4.84 4.96 9.37
CA ASP A 89 3.70 4.19 9.88
C ASP A 89 3.13 3.19 8.85
N PRO A 90 3.86 2.10 8.54
CA PRO A 90 3.47 1.11 7.53
C PRO A 90 2.32 0.19 7.95
N VAL A 91 1.95 0.17 9.24
CA VAL A 91 0.82 -0.64 9.73
C VAL A 91 -0.50 0.00 9.32
N ASN A 92 -0.59 1.34 9.42
CA ASN A 92 -1.82 2.07 9.11
C ASN A 92 -1.85 2.65 7.69
N ARG A 93 -0.72 2.64 6.98
CA ARG A 93 -0.59 3.30 5.68
C ARG A 93 0.07 2.38 4.67
N ILE A 94 -0.34 2.55 3.42
CA ILE A 94 0.30 1.96 2.26
C ILE A 94 0.68 3.08 1.30
N ASP A 95 1.83 2.93 0.65
CA ASP A 95 2.35 3.88 -0.35
C ASP A 95 2.59 3.11 -1.66
N PRO A 96 1.56 3.00 -2.52
CA PRO A 96 1.64 2.21 -3.76
C PRO A 96 2.54 2.82 -4.83
N SER A 97 2.59 4.16 -4.93
CA SER A 97 3.44 4.89 -5.89
C SER A 97 4.90 4.88 -5.45
N GLY A 98 5.13 4.65 -4.15
CA GLY A 98 6.38 4.86 -3.48
C GLY A 98 6.59 6.33 -3.15
N HIS A 99 5.79 7.29 -3.58
CA HIS A 99 6.04 8.70 -3.29
C HIS A 99 5.40 9.17 -1.99
N SER A 100 4.15 8.78 -1.77
CA SER A 100 3.42 9.17 -0.59
C SER A 100 2.20 8.28 -0.38
N TRP A 101 1.94 7.98 0.88
CA TRP A 101 0.72 7.29 1.29
C TRP A 101 -0.56 8.12 1.07
N LEU A 102 -0.43 9.43 0.82
CA LEU A 102 -1.57 10.31 0.55
C LEU A 102 -2.13 10.13 -0.87
N ASP A 103 -1.36 9.56 -1.78
CA ASP A 103 -1.68 9.48 -3.21
C ASP A 103 -2.99 8.73 -3.48
N TRP A 104 -3.32 7.73 -2.66
CA TRP A 104 -4.57 6.99 -2.77
C TRP A 104 -5.69 7.54 -1.87
N LEU A 105 -5.34 8.20 -0.76
CA LEU A 105 -6.31 8.70 0.22
C LEU A 105 -7.09 9.91 -0.29
N LEU A 106 -6.42 10.86 -0.93
CA LEU A 106 -7.05 12.06 -1.49
C LEU A 106 -8.13 11.73 -2.54
N PRO A 107 -7.86 10.91 -3.57
CA PRO A 107 -8.90 10.53 -4.54
C PRO A 107 -10.02 9.73 -3.88
N ALA A 108 -9.72 8.83 -2.93
CA ALA A 108 -10.74 8.07 -2.21
C ALA A 108 -11.70 8.98 -1.41
N ALA A 109 -11.18 10.00 -0.72
CA ALA A 109 -11.99 10.99 -0.02
C ALA A 109 -12.87 11.80 -0.99
N GLY A 110 -12.31 12.19 -2.15
CA GLY A 110 -13.07 12.88 -3.20
C GLY A 110 -14.27 12.08 -3.70
N ILE A 111 -14.08 10.78 -3.95
CA ILE A 111 -15.16 9.87 -4.37
C ILE A 111 -16.21 9.76 -3.27
N ALA A 112 -15.82 9.57 -2.01
CA ALA A 112 -16.75 9.46 -0.90
C ALA A 112 -17.62 10.72 -0.73
N LEU A 113 -17.01 11.91 -0.81
CA LEU A 113 -17.73 13.19 -0.74
C LEU A 113 -18.70 13.36 -1.93
N ALA A 114 -18.29 12.95 -3.13
CA ALA A 114 -19.16 13.00 -4.32
C ALA A 114 -20.39 12.07 -4.17
N VAL A 115 -20.20 10.87 -3.63
CA VAL A 115 -21.30 9.93 -3.36
C VAL A 115 -22.26 10.50 -2.31
N ILE A 116 -21.74 11.08 -1.22
CA ILE A 116 -22.58 11.71 -0.18
C ILE A 116 -23.38 12.88 -0.75
N GLY A 117 -22.74 13.75 -1.55
CA GLY A 117 -23.39 14.89 -2.17
C GLY A 117 -24.50 14.50 -3.15
N THR A 118 -24.29 13.45 -3.95
CA THR A 118 -25.32 12.94 -4.89
C THR A 118 -26.52 12.32 -4.16
N VAL A 119 -26.30 11.55 -3.10
CA VAL A 119 -27.40 11.02 -2.27
C VAL A 119 -28.20 12.14 -1.60
N ALA A 120 -27.54 13.16 -1.04
CA ALA A 120 -28.21 14.28 -0.40
C ALA A 120 -29.02 15.13 -1.40
N SER A 121 -28.47 15.40 -2.59
CA SER A 121 -29.13 16.22 -3.61
C SER A 121 -30.31 15.51 -4.30
N LEU A 122 -30.20 14.21 -4.58
CA LEU A 122 -31.32 13.42 -5.10
C LEU A 122 -32.43 13.22 -4.05
N GLY A 123 -32.07 13.07 -2.77
CA GLY A 123 -33.05 13.04 -1.69
C GLY A 123 -33.80 14.37 -1.50
N ALA A 124 -33.13 15.50 -1.75
CA ALA A 124 -33.74 16.83 -1.66
C ALA A 124 -34.71 17.15 -2.82
N LEU A 125 -34.51 16.55 -4.00
CA LEU A 125 -35.41 16.70 -5.16
C LEU A 125 -36.72 15.92 -5.03
N ALA A 126 -36.83 14.99 -4.07
CA ALA A 126 -38.03 14.19 -3.83
C ALA A 126 -39.01 14.83 -2.81
N ALA A 127 -38.77 16.06 -2.35
CA ALA A 127 -39.69 16.75 -1.45
C ALA A 127 -41.01 17.09 -2.19
N PRO A 128 -42.19 16.64 -1.69
CA PRO A 128 -43.45 16.83 -2.38
C PRO A 128 -43.86 18.30 -2.40
N THR A 129 -44.12 18.83 -3.59
CA THR A 129 -44.81 20.10 -3.80
C THR A 129 -46.29 19.94 -3.42
N ALA A 130 -46.71 20.57 -2.33
CA ALA A 130 -48.12 20.76 -1.99
C ALA A 130 -48.78 21.84 -2.85
#